data_AF-A0A0B1RYS5-F1
#
_entry.id   AF-A0A0B1RYS5-F1
#
_cell.length_a   1.000
_cell.length_b   1.000
_cell.length_c   1.000
_cell.angle_alpha   90.00
_cell.angle_beta   90.00
_cell.angle_gamma   90.00
#
_symmetry.space_group_name_H-M   'P 1'
#
loop_
_entity.id
_entity.type
_entity.pdbx_description
1 polymer ?
#
loop_
_entity_poly.entity_id
_entity_poly.type
_entity_poly.pdbx_seq_one_letter_code
_entity_poly.pdbx_strand_id
1 'polypeptide(L)'
;MDYLLISVLYPSLNTDFFDKTEECPISEIPATAEHIFTSLNRFEVKKNLKLAVEAFSVLRTLMPADEFSKCQLVVAGGYDRLNSENITYFKELVECVEALSLPQKQVTFLRSPCGFFFSIM
;
A
#
# COMPACT_ATOMS: atom_id res chain seq x y z
N MET A 1 11.04 2.19 -48.70
CA MET A 1 10.48 2.85 -47.51
C MET A 1 10.10 1.75 -46.55
N ASP A 2 10.95 1.50 -45.57
CA ASP A 2 10.71 0.48 -44.55
C ASP A 2 9.80 1.09 -43.48
N TYR A 3 8.56 0.65 -43.42
CA TYR A 3 7.65 1.03 -42.35
C TYR A 3 8.01 0.22 -41.09
N LEU A 4 8.50 0.90 -40.06
CA LEU A 4 8.70 0.32 -38.73
C LEU A 4 7.34 -0.02 -38.13
N LEU A 5 7.07 -1.31 -37.96
CA LEU A 5 5.81 -1.81 -37.43
C LEU A 5 5.81 -1.67 -35.91
N ILE A 6 5.01 -0.73 -35.41
CA ILE A 6 4.84 -0.51 -33.97
C ILE A 6 4.05 -1.69 -33.40
N SER A 7 4.57 -2.29 -32.34
CA SER A 7 3.90 -3.33 -31.56
C SER A 7 3.89 -2.95 -30.09
N VAL A 8 2.87 -3.40 -29.37
CA VAL A 8 2.74 -3.18 -27.93
C VAL A 8 3.22 -4.42 -27.21
N LEU A 9 4.21 -4.26 -26.34
CA LEU A 9 4.65 -5.30 -25.42
C LEU A 9 4.06 -5.05 -24.04
N TYR A 10 3.28 -6.00 -23.54
CA TYR A 10 2.81 -6.00 -22.16
C TYR A 10 3.70 -6.92 -21.33
N PRO A 11 4.53 -6.38 -20.42
CA PRO A 11 5.33 -7.22 -19.55
C PRO A 11 4.41 -8.05 -18.65
N SER A 12 4.70 -9.34 -18.54
CA SER A 12 4.03 -10.25 -17.62
C SER A 12 4.88 -10.49 -16.37
N LEU A 13 4.30 -11.19 -15.39
CA LEU A 13 5.02 -11.72 -14.25
C LEU A 13 5.24 -13.23 -14.40
N ASN A 14 6.32 -13.74 -13.80
CA ASN A 14 6.53 -15.18 -13.62
C ASN A 14 5.77 -15.63 -12.36
N THR A 15 4.59 -16.21 -12.51
CA THR A 15 3.75 -16.64 -11.39
C THR A 15 4.39 -17.73 -10.54
N ASP A 16 5.14 -18.65 -11.17
CA ASP A 16 5.80 -19.77 -10.48
C ASP A 16 6.84 -19.32 -9.44
N PHE A 17 7.38 -18.11 -9.60
CA PHE A 17 8.26 -17.50 -8.61
C PHE A 17 7.50 -17.15 -7.33
N PHE A 18 6.30 -16.58 -7.46
CA PHE A 18 5.49 -16.14 -6.33
C PHE A 18 4.83 -17.33 -5.61
N ASP A 19 4.44 -18.37 -6.33
CA ASP A 19 3.85 -19.59 -5.75
C ASP A 19 4.79 -20.34 -4.80
N LYS A 20 6.11 -20.09 -4.91
CA LYS A 20 7.15 -20.69 -4.07
C LYS A 20 7.60 -19.77 -2.93
N THR A 21 7.00 -18.60 -2.78
CA THR A 21 7.38 -17.64 -1.74
C THR A 21 6.85 -18.10 -0.38
N GLU A 22 7.69 -18.04 0.65
CA GLU A 22 7.27 -18.35 2.02
C GLU A 22 6.52 -17.18 2.64
N GLU A 23 5.53 -17.50 3.49
CA GLU A 23 4.83 -16.50 4.27
C GLU A 23 5.77 -15.85 5.29
N CYS A 24 5.74 -14.52 5.36
CA CYS A 24 6.51 -13.75 6.33
C CYS A 24 5.54 -12.92 7.19
N PRO A 25 5.53 -13.11 8.52
CA PRO A 25 4.65 -12.35 9.39
C PRO A 25 5.09 -10.88 9.43
N ILE A 26 4.12 -9.97 9.35
CA ILE A 26 4.33 -8.52 9.45
C ILE A 26 3.87 -8.05 10.83
N SER A 27 4.83 -7.82 11.72
CA SER A 27 4.57 -7.49 13.13
C SER A 27 3.81 -6.17 13.36
N GLU A 28 3.87 -5.27 12.39
CA GLU A 28 3.20 -3.96 12.40
C GLU A 28 1.70 -4.05 12.10
N ILE A 29 1.23 -5.21 11.62
CA ILE A 29 -0.19 -5.47 11.43
C ILE A 29 -0.75 -6.10 12.72
N PRO A 30 -1.77 -5.49 13.36
CA PRO A 30 -2.33 -6.02 14.60
C PRO A 30 -2.94 -7.41 14.40
N ALA A 31 -2.72 -8.32 15.35
CA ALA A 31 -3.34 -9.65 15.35
C ALA A 31 -4.88 -9.62 15.46
N THR A 32 -5.46 -8.48 15.87
CA THR A 32 -6.91 -8.25 15.92
C THR A 32 -7.50 -7.86 14.56
N ALA A 33 -6.69 -7.62 13.54
CA ALA A 33 -7.16 -7.31 12.20
C ALA A 33 -7.71 -8.58 11.53
N GLU A 34 -9.02 -8.64 11.34
CA GLU A 34 -9.67 -9.72 10.59
C GLU A 34 -9.78 -9.37 9.10
N HIS A 35 -9.99 -8.08 8.80
CA HIS A 35 -10.18 -7.58 7.43
C HIS A 35 -9.05 -6.62 7.06
N ILE A 36 -8.15 -7.04 6.17
CA ILE A 36 -6.98 -6.24 5.77
C ILE A 36 -7.18 -5.70 4.35
N PHE A 37 -7.22 -4.37 4.23
CA PHE A 37 -7.18 -3.66 2.95
C PHE A 37 -5.74 -3.22 2.69
N THR A 38 -5.15 -3.68 1.60
CA THR A 38 -3.74 -3.38 1.28
C THR A 38 -3.61 -2.52 0.02
N SER A 39 -2.78 -1.48 0.07
CA SER A 39 -2.28 -0.78 -1.11
C SER A 39 -0.76 -0.95 -1.20
N LEU A 40 -0.29 -1.67 -2.23
CA LEU A 40 1.13 -1.95 -2.46
C LEU A 40 1.64 -1.08 -3.62
N ASN A 41 2.22 0.09 -3.31
CA ASN A 41 2.73 1.04 -4.29
C ASN A 41 3.83 1.92 -3.67
N ARG A 42 4.69 2.55 -4.48
CA ARG A 42 5.54 3.63 -3.97
C ARG A 42 4.72 4.79 -3.42
N PHE A 43 5.30 5.53 -2.48
CA PHE A 43 4.73 6.77 -1.92
C PHE A 43 4.85 7.95 -2.91
N GLU A 44 4.19 7.85 -4.07
CA GLU A 44 4.23 8.86 -5.14
C GLU A 44 2.83 9.45 -5.40
N VAL A 45 2.74 10.75 -5.70
CA VAL A 45 1.44 11.46 -5.83
C VAL A 45 0.54 10.85 -6.91
N LYS A 46 1.13 10.45 -8.04
CA LYS A 46 0.43 9.82 -9.17
C LYS A 46 -0.26 8.49 -8.83
N LYS A 47 0.04 7.89 -7.67
CA LYS A 47 -0.61 6.67 -7.18
C LYS A 47 -1.92 6.95 -6.44
N ASN A 48 -2.21 8.21 -6.14
CA ASN A 48 -3.42 8.66 -5.47
C ASN A 48 -3.78 7.84 -4.21
N LEU A 49 -2.80 7.62 -3.33
CA LEU A 49 -2.97 6.85 -2.09
C LEU A 49 -3.99 7.50 -1.13
N LYS A 50 -4.23 8.81 -1.24
CA LYS A 50 -5.28 9.52 -0.48
C LYS A 50 -6.66 8.90 -0.71
N LEU A 51 -6.97 8.45 -1.92
CA LEU A 51 -8.24 7.81 -2.24
C LEU A 51 -8.48 6.55 -1.38
N ALA A 52 -7.43 5.77 -1.09
CA ALA A 52 -7.57 4.59 -0.23
C ALA A 52 -7.92 4.98 1.21
N VAL A 53 -7.32 6.07 1.73
CA VAL A 53 -7.60 6.60 3.07
C VAL A 53 -9.04 7.15 3.13
N GLU A 54 -9.45 7.91 2.12
CA GLU A 54 -10.80 8.47 2.01
C GLU A 54 -11.86 7.35 1.92
N ALA A 55 -11.64 6.34 1.06
CA ALA A 55 -12.52 5.20 0.94
C ALA A 55 -12.64 4.41 2.26
N PHE A 56 -11.54 4.27 3.01
CA PHE A 56 -11.55 3.63 4.32
C PHE A 56 -12.35 4.44 5.36
N SER A 57 -12.28 5.78 5.30
CA SER A 57 -13.15 6.65 6.11
C SER A 57 -14.63 6.50 5.74
N VAL A 58 -14.96 6.34 4.46
CA VAL A 58 -16.32 6.04 4.01
C VAL A 58 -16.76 4.68 4.52
N LEU A 59 -15.92 3.63 4.43
CA LEU A 59 -16.26 2.30 4.93
C LEU A 59 -16.68 2.32 6.41
N ARG A 60 -16.01 3.12 7.24
CA ARG A 60 -16.38 3.32 8.66
C ARG A 60 -17.83 3.77 8.85
N THR A 61 -18.38 4.57 7.94
CA THR A 61 -19.76 5.08 8.07
C THR A 61 -20.80 4.08 7.57
N LEU A 62 -20.37 3.06 6.82
CA LEU A 62 -21.24 2.06 6.21
C LEU A 62 -21.42 0.81 7.06
N MET A 63 -20.73 0.69 8.20
CA MET A 63 -20.77 -0.51 9.03
C MET A 63 -20.76 -0.21 10.54
N PRO A 64 -21.24 -1.15 11.37
CA PRO A 64 -21.17 -1.04 12.82
C PRO A 64 -19.74 -0.84 13.34
N ALA A 65 -19.61 -0.13 14.47
CA ALA A 65 -18.31 0.22 15.03
C ALA A 65 -17.50 -1.02 15.48
N ASP A 66 -18.16 -2.06 15.96
CA ASP A 66 -17.55 -3.33 16.32
C ASP A 66 -16.96 -4.04 15.10
N GLU A 67 -17.68 -4.05 13.98
CA GLU A 67 -17.17 -4.66 12.75
C GLU A 67 -16.04 -3.82 12.13
N PHE A 68 -16.19 -2.50 12.11
CA PHE A 68 -15.12 -1.61 11.65
C PHE A 68 -13.85 -1.75 12.51
N SER A 69 -13.96 -2.04 13.80
CA SER A 69 -12.81 -2.19 14.71
C SER A 69 -11.86 -3.33 14.31
N LYS A 70 -12.34 -4.28 13.51
CA LYS A 70 -11.57 -5.41 12.97
C LYS A 70 -10.93 -5.12 11.62
N CYS A 71 -11.25 -3.98 11.00
CA CYS A 71 -10.70 -3.56 9.73
C CYS A 71 -9.35 -2.84 9.91
N GLN A 72 -8.40 -3.14 9.03
CA GLN A 72 -7.09 -2.50 8.96
C GLN A 72 -6.80 -2.05 7.52
N LEU A 73 -6.40 -0.79 7.36
CA LEU A 73 -5.82 -0.28 6.12
C LEU A 73 -4.29 -0.35 6.22
N VAL A 74 -3.64 -1.05 5.30
CA VAL A 74 -2.18 -1.15 5.19
C VAL A 74 -1.74 -0.50 3.89
N VAL A 75 -1.02 0.62 4.01
CA VAL A 75 -0.40 1.32 2.87
C VAL A 75 1.09 1.02 2.90
N ALA A 76 1.54 0.18 1.97
CA ALA A 76 2.92 -0.30 1.93
C ALA A 76 3.61 0.06 0.62
N GLY A 77 4.89 0.42 0.69
CA GLY A 77 5.57 0.97 -0.46
C GLY A 77 7.04 1.21 -0.29
N GLY A 78 7.75 1.29 -1.42
CA GLY A 78 9.09 1.87 -1.44
C GLY A 78 9.03 3.33 -0.99
N TYR A 79 9.80 3.66 0.04
CA TYR A 79 9.95 4.99 0.60
C TYR A 79 11.41 5.42 0.53
N ASP A 80 11.68 6.44 -0.28
CA ASP A 80 13.02 7.01 -0.44
C ASP A 80 13.16 8.28 0.41
N ARG A 81 14.09 8.25 1.37
CA ARG A 81 14.39 9.37 2.29
C ARG A 81 15.13 10.53 1.62
N LEU A 82 15.69 10.32 0.43
CA LEU A 82 16.37 11.35 -0.35
C LEU A 82 15.43 12.01 -1.36
N ASN A 83 14.25 11.42 -1.58
CA ASN A 83 13.24 11.96 -2.46
C ASN A 83 12.26 12.84 -1.68
N SER A 84 12.34 14.16 -1.90
CA SER A 84 11.49 15.15 -1.24
C SER A 84 10.00 14.97 -1.54
N GLU A 85 9.63 14.46 -2.73
CA GLU A 85 8.25 14.15 -3.08
C GLU A 85 7.72 13.01 -2.20
N ASN A 86 8.49 11.94 -2.01
CA ASN A 86 8.11 10.82 -1.13
C ASN A 86 7.91 11.28 0.31
N ILE A 87 8.84 12.07 0.83
CA ILE A 87 8.77 12.59 2.21
C ILE A 87 7.53 13.48 2.38
N THR A 88 7.30 14.39 1.45
CA THR A 88 6.16 15.33 1.50
C THR A 88 4.85 14.58 1.37
N TYR A 89 4.75 13.68 0.39
CA TYR A 89 3.53 12.92 0.17
C TYR A 89 3.19 11.99 1.34
N PHE A 90 4.20 11.36 1.95
CA PHE A 90 3.98 10.59 3.17
C PHE A 90 3.39 11.45 4.31
N LYS A 91 3.91 12.67 4.53
CA LYS A 91 3.34 13.59 5.51
C LYS A 91 1.90 13.94 5.19
N GLU A 92 1.59 14.27 3.94
CA GLU A 92 0.22 14.56 3.51
C GLU A 92 -0.74 13.39 3.73
N LEU A 93 -0.26 12.14 3.60
CA LEU A 93 -1.09 10.95 3.90
C LEU A 93 -1.38 10.83 5.40
N VAL A 94 -0.39 11.10 6.25
CA VAL A 94 -0.59 11.12 7.72
C VAL A 94 -1.57 12.21 8.11
N GLU A 95 -1.40 13.43 7.58
CA GLU A 95 -2.32 14.55 7.79
C GLU A 95 -3.74 14.23 7.30
N CYS A 96 -3.88 13.51 6.18
CA CYS A 96 -5.16 13.07 5.66
C CYS A 96 -5.89 12.10 6.61
N VAL A 97 -5.17 11.14 7.20
CA VAL A 97 -5.71 10.22 8.22
C VAL A 97 -6.22 11.00 9.44
N GLU A 98 -5.43 11.99 9.90
CA GLU A 98 -5.80 12.85 11.03
C GLU A 98 -7.01 13.71 10.72
N ALA A 99 -7.05 14.35 9.55
CA ALA A 99 -8.16 15.20 9.10
C ALA A 99 -9.48 14.42 9.00
N LEU A 100 -9.43 13.15 8.60
CA LEU A 100 -10.59 12.25 8.53
C LEU A 100 -10.96 11.63 9.90
N SER A 101 -10.22 11.97 10.96
CA SER A 101 -10.39 11.41 12.31
C SER A 101 -10.39 9.89 12.32
N LEU A 102 -9.60 9.27 11.44
CA LEU A 102 -9.44 7.82 11.41
C LEU A 102 -8.57 7.36 12.58
N PRO A 103 -8.89 6.24 13.26
CA PRO A 103 -8.04 5.73 14.32
C PRO A 103 -6.66 5.36 13.77
N GLN A 104 -5.60 6.02 14.24
CA GLN A 104 -4.23 5.80 13.75
C GLN A 104 -3.80 4.33 13.83
N LYS A 105 -4.30 3.58 14.82
CA LYS A 105 -4.02 2.14 14.97
C LYS A 105 -4.56 1.29 13.82
N GLN A 106 -5.58 1.78 13.10
CA GLN A 106 -6.22 1.07 11.99
C GLN A 106 -5.67 1.44 10.61
N VAL A 107 -4.69 2.36 10.55
CA VAL A 107 -3.98 2.73 9.32
C VAL A 107 -2.48 2.53 9.52
N THR A 108 -1.95 1.45 8.95
CA THR A 108 -0.52 1.11 9.03
C THR A 108 0.19 1.57 7.77
N PHE A 109 1.20 2.43 7.93
CA PHE A 109 2.12 2.79 6.84
C PHE A 109 3.42 2.00 6.91
N LEU A 110 3.63 1.09 5.96
CA LEU A 110 4.87 0.31 5.84
C LEU A 110 5.81 0.97 4.83
N ARG A 111 6.83 1.65 5.34
CA ARG A 111 7.83 2.36 4.53
C ARG A 111 9.03 1.46 4.26
N SER A 112 9.18 1.05 3.00
CA SER A 112 10.22 0.13 2.54
C SER A 112 10.24 -1.17 3.37
N PRO A 113 9.13 -1.95 3.39
CA PRO A 113 9.10 -3.23 4.11
C PRO A 113 10.18 -4.15 3.55
N CYS A 114 11.25 -4.31 4.31
CA CYS A 114 12.40 -5.14 3.98
C CYS A 114 12.32 -6.44 4.78
N GLY A 115 11.65 -7.44 4.19
CA GLY A 115 11.77 -8.85 4.60
C GLY A 115 12.49 -9.72 3.57
N PHE A 116 12.71 -9.21 2.35
CA PHE A 116 13.22 -10.00 1.24
C PHE A 116 14.54 -9.43 0.71
N PHE A 117 15.64 -10.16 0.96
CA PHE A 117 16.81 -10.09 0.10
C PHE A 117 16.38 -10.61 -1.29
N PHE A 118 15.90 -9.71 -2.16
CA PHE A 118 15.82 -10.01 -3.58
C PHE A 118 17.26 -10.03 -4.12
N SER A 119 17.90 -11.20 -4.10
CA SER A 119 19.02 -11.46 -5.00
C SER A 119 18.42 -11.58 -6.40
N ILE A 120 18.38 -10.46 -7.11
CA ILE A 120 18.11 -10.46 -8.54
C ILE A 120 19.40 -10.98 -9.18
N MET A 121 19.47 -12.30 -9.40
CA MET A 121 20.41 -12.91 -10.34
C MET A 121 19.76 -12.98 -11.71
#